data_AF-A0A2M9E0K0-F1
#
_entry.id   AF-A0A2M9E0K0-F1
#
_cell.length_a   1.000
_cell.length_b   1.000
_cell.length_c   1.000
_cell.angle_alpha   90.00
_cell.angle_beta   90.00
_cell.angle_gamma   90.00
#
_symmetry.space_group_name_H-M   'P 1'
#
loop_
_entity.id
_entity.type
_entity.pdbx_description
1 polymer ?
#
loop_
_entity_poly.entity_id
_entity_poly.type
_entity_poly.pdbx_seq_one_letter_code
_entity_poly.pdbx_strand_id
1 'polypeptide(L)' 'MGDSIRRVRSEARGQVLSAERMHMDGREINRIKVMDDRGRVRVYEDDPQQRSQASRPRTRSRDD' A
#
# COMPACT_ATOMS: atom_id res chain seq x y z
N MET A 1 0.48 5.63 7.41
CA MET A 1 1.03 4.43 8.08
C MET A 1 -0.03 3.45 8.59
N GLY A 2 -0.88 3.82 9.55
CA GLY A 2 -1.85 2.87 10.15
C GLY A 2 -2.83 2.24 9.15
N ASP A 3 -3.33 3.03 8.20
CA ASP A 3 -4.22 2.58 7.12
C ASP A 3 -3.50 1.67 6.12
N SER A 4 -2.22 1.93 5.86
CA SER A 4 -1.36 1.10 5.03
C SER A 4 -1.20 -0.29 5.63
N ILE A 5 -0.94 -0.38 6.95
CA ILE A 5 -0.83 -1.65 7.67
C ILE A 5 -2.15 -2.41 7.69
N ARG A 6 -3.29 -1.73 7.92
CA ARG A 6 -4.61 -2.38 7.88
C ARG A 6 -4.92 -2.97 6.50
N ARG A 7 -4.65 -2.22 5.43
CA ARG A 7 -4.87 -2.69 4.06
C ARG A 7 -4.00 -3.89 3.73
N VAL A 8 -2.71 -3.78 4.03
CA VAL A 8 -1.74 -4.85 3.77
C VAL A 8 -2.08 -6.13 4.56
N ARG A 9 -2.52 -6.01 5.83
CA ARG A 9 -3.02 -7.18 6.58
C ARG A 9 -4.27 -7.80 5.95
N SER A 10 -5.19 -6.98 5.45
CA SER A 10 -6.41 -7.43 4.77
C SER A 10 -6.12 -8.12 3.42
N GLU A 11 -5.30 -7.49 2.58
CA GLU A 11 -4.97 -7.97 1.23
C GLU A 11 -4.03 -9.18 1.24
N ALA A 12 -3.01 -9.18 2.11
CA ALA A 12 -1.99 -10.22 2.11
C ALA A 12 -2.33 -11.42 3.01
N ARG A 13 -3.30 -11.28 3.93
CA ARG A 13 -3.63 -12.27 4.97
C ARG A 13 -2.40 -12.86 5.68
N GLY A 14 -1.38 -12.03 5.90
CA GLY A 14 -0.06 -12.43 6.40
C GLY A 14 0.40 -11.63 7.62
N GLN A 15 1.51 -12.06 8.21
CA GLN A 15 2.13 -11.41 9.37
C GLN A 15 3.00 -10.23 8.92
N VAL A 16 2.78 -9.05 9.49
CA VAL A 16 3.64 -7.89 9.25
C VAL A 16 4.94 -8.07 10.04
N LEU A 17 6.07 -8.02 9.33
CA LEU A 17 7.40 -8.13 9.91
C LEU A 17 8.04 -6.76 10.17
N SER A 18 7.85 -5.82 9.24
CA SER A 18 8.35 -4.45 9.35
C SER A 18 7.40 -3.49 8.66
N ALA A 19 7.33 -2.26 9.17
CA ALA A 19 6.51 -1.21 8.63
C ALA A 19 7.24 0.12 8.85
N GLU A 20 7.91 0.60 7.80
CA GLU A 20 8.84 1.74 7.85
C GLU A 20 8.38 2.85 6.91
N ARG A 21 8.71 4.10 7.24
CA ARG A 21 8.57 5.23 6.31
C ARG A 21 9.89 5.45 5.57
N MET A 22 9.80 5.61 4.25
CA MET A 22 10.94 5.79 3.37
C MET A 22 10.71 7.00 2.46
N HIS A 23 11.77 7.72 2.13
CA HIS A 23 11.72 8.76 1.10
C HIS A 23 12.15 8.16 -0.23
N MET A 24 11.28 8.22 -1.24
CA MET A 24 11.55 7.76 -2.61
C MET A 24 11.09 8.83 -3.59
N ASP A 25 11.97 9.26 -4.48
CA ASP A 25 11.68 10.31 -5.48
C ASP A 25 11.07 11.60 -4.90
N GLY A 26 11.56 12.01 -3.72
CA GLY A 26 11.07 13.18 -2.99
C GLY A 26 9.71 13.00 -2.30
N ARG A 27 9.17 11.78 -2.27
CA ARG A 27 7.88 11.44 -1.64
C ARG A 27 8.09 10.53 -0.45
N GLU A 28 7.28 10.72 0.59
CA GLU A 28 7.22 9.79 1.71
C GLU A 28 6.32 8.61 1.35
N ILE A 29 6.89 7.40 1.32
CA ILE A 29 6.19 6.14 1.11
C ILE A 29 6.24 5.28 2.37
N ASN A 30 5.20 4.47 2.57
CA ASN A 30 5.17 3.46 3.62
C ASN A 30 5.60 2.12 3.01
N ARG A 31 6.69 1.54 3.51
CA ARG A 31 7.21 0.25 3.07
C ARG A 31 6.92 -0.80 4.13
N ILE A 32 6.18 -1.84 3.74
CA ILE A 32 5.66 -2.85 4.67
C ILE A 32 6.13 -4.22 4.20
N LYS A 33 6.87 -4.92 5.05
CA LYS A 33 7.29 -6.30 4.82
C LYS A 33 6.28 -7.23 5.48
N VAL A 34 5.80 -8.20 4.71
CA VAL A 34 4.81 -9.19 5.16
C VAL A 34 5.30 -10.58 4.85
N MET A 35 5.13 -11.50 5.78
CA MET A 35 5.23 -12.93 5.55
C MET A 35 3.85 -13.49 5.23
N ASP A 36 3.70 -14.16 4.09
CA ASP A 36 2.48 -14.89 3.77
C ASP A 36 2.40 -16.23 4.54
N ASP A 37 1.26 -16.90 4.43
CA ASP A 37 0.97 -18.20 5.04
C ASP A 37 1.89 -19.34 4.58
N ARG A 38 2.64 -19.13 3.48
CA ARG A 38 3.62 -20.08 2.95
C ARG A 38 5.04 -19.75 3.38
N GLY A 39 5.22 -18.77 4.28
CA GLY A 39 6.51 -18.31 4.77
C GLY A 39 7.27 -17.40 3.79
N ARG A 40 6.64 -16.93 2.70
CA ARG A 40 7.30 -16.05 1.73
C ARG A 40 7.19 -14.60 2.17
N VAL A 41 8.30 -13.89 2.10
CA VAL A 41 8.34 -12.45 2.42
C VAL A 41 8.03 -11.65 1.16
N ARG A 42 7.02 -10.78 1.25
CA ARG A 42 6.64 -9.81 0.22
C ARG A 42 6.80 -8.40 0.77
N VAL A 43 7.16 -7.46 -0.11
CA VAL A 43 7.30 -6.05 0.23
C VAL A 43 6.18 -5.27 -0.45
N TYR A 44 5.43 -4.50 0.33
CA TYR A 44 4.40 -3.60 -0.14
C TYR A 44 4.87 -2.17 0.02
N GLU A 45 4.84 -1.41 -1.07
CA GLU A 45 5.14 0.02 -1.09
C GLU A 45 3.85 0.78 -1.29
N ASP A 46 3.60 1.70 -0.37
CA ASP A 46 2.35 2.43 -0.31
C ASP A 46 2.59 3.94 -0.23
N ASP A 47 2.35 4.62 -1.34
CA ASP A 47 2.38 6.08 -1.44
C ASP A 47 1.01 6.67 -1.05
N PRO A 48 0.91 7.36 0.10
CA PRO A 48 -0.34 7.98 0.53
C PRO A 48 -0.75 9.15 -0.38
N GLN A 49 0.18 9.84 -1.07
CA GLN A 49 -0.14 10.90 -2.03
C GLN A 49 -0.76 10.33 -3.30
N GLN A 50 -0.30 9.16 -3.76
CA GLN A 50 -0.90 8.46 -4.91
C GLN A 50 -2.32 7.96 -4.61
N ARG A 51 -2.61 7.55 -3.36
CA ARG A 51 -3.97 7.20 -2.93
C ARG A 51 -4.95 8.37 -3.06
N SER A 52 -4.55 9.58 -2.66
CA SER A 52 -5.40 10.77 -2.76
C SER A 52 -5.81 11.08 -4.21
N GLN A 53 -4.95 10.73 -5.18
CA GLN A 53 -5.25 10.88 -6.60
C GLN A 53 -6.08 9.72 -7.17
N ALA A 54 -5.90 8.50 -6.68
CA ALA A 54 -6.68 7.33 -7.10
C ALA A 54 -8.10 7.29 -6.50
N SER A 55 -8.30 7.92 -5.34
CA SER A 55 -9.62 8.06 -4.69
C SER A 55 -10.51 9.15 -5.29
N ARG A 56 -10.04 9.91 -6.28
CA ARG A 56 -10.96 10.65 -7.17
C ARG A 56 -11.57 9.58 -8.09
N PRO A 57 -12.88 9.30 -8.04
CA PRO A 57 -13.48 8.37 -8.98
C PRO A 57 -13.15 8.88 -10.38
N ARG A 58 -12.35 8.11 -11.13
CA ARG A 58 -12.24 8.30 -12.57
C ARG A 58 -13.63 7.96 -13.09
N THR A 59 -14.49 8.96 -13.24
CA THR A 59 -15.68 8.85 -14.08
C THR A 59 -15.17 8.60 -15.49
N ARG A 60 -14.91 7.33 -15.82
CA ARG A 60 -14.93 6.83 -17.18
C ARG A 60 -16.38 6.55 -17.53
N SER A 61 -17.14 7.61 -17.78
CA SER A 61 -18.12 7.66 -18.86
C SER A 61 -17.36 8.42 -19.96
N ARG A 62 -16.96 7.89 -21.12
CA ARG A 62 -17.68 7.08 -22.11
C ARG A 62 -19.15 7.47 -22.20
N ASP A 63 -19.49 8.08 -23.34
CA ASP A 63 -20.81 8.61 -23.75
C ASP A 63 -21.12 9.95 -23.02
N ASP A 64 -21.25 11.14 -23.64
CA ASP A 64 -21.77 11.60 -24.96
C ASP A 64 -20.96 12.81 -25.48
#